data_AF-A0A6N2KUS6-F1
#
_entry.id   AF-A0A6N2KUS6-F1
#
_cell.length_a   1.000
_cell.length_b   1.000
_cell.length_c   1.000
_cell.angle_alpha   90.00
_cell.angle_beta   90.00
_cell.angle_gamma   90.00
#
_symmetry.space_group_name_H-M   'P 1'
#
loop_
_entity.id
_entity.type
_entity.pdbx_description
1 polymer ?
#
loop_
_entity_poly.entity_id
_entity_poly.type
_entity_poly.pdbx_seq_one_letter_code
_entity_poly.pdbx_strand_id
1 'polypeptide(L)'
;MAENEIGESLLRKNKYHEGCPGCKIEHFKETNTGVPFKYLLYVWIVVLCEALPISSLFPFLYFMIRDFHIAEREEDIGYYAGYVGSAFMFGRALTSVLWGMIADRYGRKPVIIFGTVSVVIFNTLFGLSTTFWMAISTRFLLGSLCGILGPMRAYASEVCRKEYQALGMSIISTSWGIGLVIGPALGGFLAQPAEKFPNIFSPHSLFGRFPYLLPCLLISIFSAGVFIVCCLLPGAMILMHLGQPHLSPTLLRKAC
;
A
#
# COMPACT_ATOMS: atom_id res chain seq x y z
N MET A 1 27.58 -27.75 36.13
CA MET A 1 26.78 -28.73 35.36
C MET A 1 25.27 -28.53 35.51
N ALA A 2 24.76 -27.90 36.57
CA ALA A 2 23.30 -27.68 36.76
C ALA A 2 22.70 -26.45 36.02
N GLU A 3 23.50 -25.50 35.52
CA GLU A 3 22.98 -24.30 34.81
C GLU A 3 22.61 -24.55 33.34
N ASN A 4 23.15 -25.60 32.71
CA ASN A 4 22.80 -25.93 31.32
C ASN A 4 21.48 -26.71 31.20
N GLU A 5 21.04 -27.42 32.24
CA GLU A 5 19.77 -28.18 32.22
C GLU A 5 18.54 -27.29 32.43
N ILE A 6 18.69 -26.15 33.13
CA ILE A 6 17.59 -25.21 33.35
C ILE A 6 17.22 -24.47 32.05
N GLY A 7 18.23 -24.13 31.23
CA GLY A 7 18.03 -23.47 29.93
C GLY A 7 17.32 -24.36 28.90
N GLU A 8 17.59 -25.66 28.88
CA GLU A 8 16.90 -26.62 28.00
C GLU A 8 15.46 -26.91 28.44
N SER A 9 15.16 -26.82 29.74
CA SER A 9 13.82 -27.13 30.27
C SER A 9 12.75 -26.07 29.95
N LEU A 10 13.14 -24.80 29.72
CA LEU A 10 12.21 -23.72 29.35
C LEU A 10 11.87 -23.72 27.86
N LEU A 11 12.76 -24.23 27.00
CA LEU A 11 12.53 -24.37 25.56
C LEU A 11 11.63 -25.57 25.22
N ARG A 12 11.44 -26.50 26.16
CA ARG A 12 10.70 -27.76 25.95
C ARG A 12 9.29 -27.75 26.54
N LYS A 13 8.64 -26.58 26.58
CA LYS A 13 7.25 -26.44 27.06
C LYS A 13 6.33 -25.71 26.08
N ASN A 14 6.50 -25.92 24.78
CA ASN A 14 5.47 -25.55 23.81
C ASN A 14 4.29 -26.54 23.89
N LYS A 15 3.48 -26.42 24.93
CA LYS A 15 2.11 -26.95 24.92
C LYS A 15 1.30 -26.08 23.96
N TYR A 16 1.31 -26.45 22.69
CA TYR A 16 0.47 -25.83 21.68
C TYR A 16 -1.01 -26.06 22.03
N HIS A 17 -1.71 -25.00 22.42
CA HIS A 17 -3.14 -25.06 22.67
C HIS A 17 -3.90 -24.92 21.34
N GLU A 18 -4.71 -25.92 20.97
CA GLU A 18 -5.45 -25.95 19.68
C GLU A 18 -6.38 -24.73 19.45
N GLY A 19 -6.75 -24.03 20.53
CA GLY A 19 -7.57 -22.81 20.50
C GLY A 19 -6.81 -21.47 20.52
N CYS A 20 -5.48 -21.45 20.64
CA CYS A 20 -4.72 -20.19 20.70
C CYS A 20 -4.18 -19.77 19.31
N PRO A 21 -4.63 -18.62 18.74
CA PRO A 21 -4.15 -18.16 17.43
C PRO A 21 -2.67 -17.79 17.43
N GLY A 22 -2.14 -17.26 18.55
CA GLY A 22 -0.71 -16.94 18.69
C GLY A 22 0.19 -18.19 18.59
N CYS A 23 -0.21 -19.28 19.24
CA CYS A 23 0.51 -20.55 19.19
C CYS A 23 0.56 -21.15 17.77
N LYS A 24 -0.46 -20.91 16.92
CA LYS A 24 -0.46 -21.34 15.51
C LYS A 24 0.55 -20.56 14.66
N ILE A 25 0.72 -19.25 14.94
CA ILE A 25 1.73 -18.43 14.26
C ILE A 25 3.13 -18.85 14.67
N GLU A 26 3.36 -19.11 15.96
CA GLU A 26 4.66 -19.59 16.46
C GLU A 26 5.00 -20.97 15.88
N HIS A 27 4.04 -21.91 15.87
CA HIS A 27 4.21 -23.20 15.22
C HIS A 27 4.53 -23.04 13.71
N PHE A 28 3.83 -22.16 13.00
CA PHE A 28 4.12 -21.87 11.59
C PHE A 28 5.55 -21.33 11.39
N LYS A 29 6.01 -20.44 12.28
CA LYS A 29 7.38 -19.88 12.25
C LYS A 29 8.46 -20.90 12.61
N GLU A 30 8.15 -21.86 13.47
CA GLU A 30 9.06 -22.95 13.81
C GLU A 30 9.14 -23.99 12.69
N THR A 31 8.02 -24.28 12.03
CA THR A 31 7.96 -25.27 10.94
C THR A 31 8.59 -24.73 9.64
N ASN A 32 8.46 -23.44 9.36
CA ASN A 32 9.10 -22.77 8.22
C ASN A 32 10.44 -22.14 8.64
N THR A 33 11.50 -22.93 8.55
CA THR A 33 12.88 -22.47 8.83
C THR A 33 13.45 -21.55 7.74
N GLY A 34 12.89 -21.59 6.53
CA GLY A 34 13.31 -20.76 5.40
C GLY A 34 12.66 -19.37 5.34
N VAL A 35 13.22 -18.50 4.48
CA VAL A 35 12.65 -17.17 4.23
C VAL A 35 11.30 -17.29 3.52
N PRO A 36 10.24 -16.61 4.01
CA PRO A 36 8.89 -16.69 3.44
C PRO A 36 8.72 -15.83 2.17
N PHE A 37 9.50 -16.12 1.12
CA PHE A 37 9.57 -15.32 -0.12
C PHE A 37 8.20 -15.06 -0.78
N LYS A 38 7.30 -16.04 -0.78
CA LYS A 38 5.96 -15.89 -1.38
C LYS A 38 5.14 -14.77 -0.72
N TYR A 39 5.19 -14.69 0.61
CA TYR A 39 4.45 -13.68 1.37
C TYR A 39 5.14 -12.31 1.29
N LEU A 40 6.47 -12.30 1.29
CA LEU A 40 7.24 -11.07 1.13
C LEU A 40 7.10 -10.46 -0.27
N LEU A 41 7.01 -11.29 -1.31
CA LEU A 41 6.73 -10.85 -2.68
C LEU A 41 5.32 -10.26 -2.78
N TYR A 42 4.33 -10.84 -2.10
CA TYR A 42 3.00 -10.25 -1.99
C TYR A 42 3.04 -8.87 -1.32
N VAL A 43 3.76 -8.75 -0.20
CA VAL A 43 3.97 -7.45 0.46
C VAL A 43 4.60 -6.44 -0.48
N TRP A 44 5.61 -6.86 -1.21
CA TRP A 44 6.33 -6.03 -2.16
C TRP A 44 5.41 -5.50 -3.26
N ILE A 45 4.56 -6.34 -3.85
CA ILE A 45 3.62 -5.94 -4.91
C ILE A 45 2.57 -4.95 -4.39
N VAL A 46 2.00 -5.20 -3.20
CA VAL A 46 0.99 -4.32 -2.60
C VAL A 46 1.57 -2.95 -2.23
N VAL A 47 2.78 -2.91 -1.68
CA VAL A 47 3.46 -1.64 -1.38
C VAL A 47 3.80 -0.89 -2.68
N LEU A 48 4.16 -1.59 -3.75
CA LEU A 48 4.47 -0.96 -5.04
C LEU A 48 3.22 -0.32 -5.63
N CYS A 49 2.07 -1.01 -5.55
CA CYS A 49 0.77 -0.51 -5.97
C CYS A 49 0.40 0.83 -5.31
N GLU A 50 0.83 1.05 -4.06
CA GLU A 50 0.56 2.28 -3.32
C GLU A 50 1.61 3.36 -3.56
N ALA A 51 2.87 2.98 -3.77
CA ALA A 51 3.93 3.92 -4.12
C ALA A 51 3.71 4.59 -5.49
N LEU A 52 3.19 3.84 -6.47
CA LEU A 52 3.04 4.30 -7.86
C LEU A 52 2.15 5.55 -8.02
N PRO A 53 0.91 5.62 -7.51
CA PRO A 53 0.06 6.81 -7.62
C PRO A 53 0.70 8.08 -7.06
N ILE A 54 1.55 7.93 -6.03
CA ILE A 54 2.20 9.03 -5.32
C ILE A 54 3.33 9.58 -6.15
N SER A 55 4.21 8.69 -6.61
CA SER A 55 5.42 9.07 -7.30
C SER A 55 5.15 9.46 -8.76
N SER A 56 4.17 8.84 -9.41
CA SER A 56 3.78 9.18 -10.79
C SER A 56 3.16 10.55 -10.91
N LEU A 57 2.63 11.11 -9.82
CA LEU A 57 2.01 12.43 -9.82
C LEU A 57 3.01 13.54 -10.18
N PHE A 58 4.18 13.54 -9.54
CA PHE A 58 5.09 14.69 -9.56
C PHE A 58 5.50 15.17 -10.97
N PRO A 59 5.82 14.29 -11.94
CA PRO A 59 6.20 14.73 -13.28
C PRO A 59 5.11 15.46 -14.05
N PHE A 60 3.84 15.09 -13.86
CA PHE A 60 2.75 15.63 -14.68
C PHE A 60 1.84 16.60 -13.93
N LEU A 61 1.97 16.70 -12.61
CA LEU A 61 1.19 17.61 -11.78
C LEU A 61 1.36 19.07 -12.22
N TYR A 62 2.58 19.49 -12.54
CA TYR A 62 2.85 20.84 -13.03
C TYR A 62 2.03 21.14 -14.30
N PHE A 63 2.09 20.25 -15.29
CA PHE A 63 1.34 20.38 -16.53
C PHE A 63 -0.18 20.36 -16.29
N MET A 64 -0.64 19.50 -15.39
CA MET A 64 -2.07 19.40 -15.05
C MET A 64 -2.64 20.67 -14.44
N ILE A 65 -1.89 21.31 -13.53
CA ILE A 65 -2.28 22.59 -12.94
C ILE A 65 -2.24 23.72 -13.98
N ARG A 66 -1.23 23.72 -14.85
CA ARG A 66 -1.14 24.68 -15.96
C ARG A 66 -2.36 24.57 -16.87
N ASP A 67 -2.75 23.34 -17.23
CA ASP A 67 -3.89 23.08 -18.13
C ASP A 67 -5.25 23.41 -17.48
N PHE A 68 -5.32 23.52 -16.15
CA PHE A 68 -6.50 24.02 -15.46
C PHE A 68 -6.69 25.54 -15.57
N HIS A 69 -5.69 26.28 -16.04
CA HIS A 69 -5.73 27.74 -16.23
C HIS A 69 -6.15 28.51 -14.96
N ILE A 70 -5.80 27.99 -13.78
CA ILE A 70 -6.14 28.59 -12.47
C ILE A 70 -5.09 29.55 -11.93
N ALA A 71 -3.85 29.43 -12.41
CA ALA A 71 -2.74 30.26 -11.97
C ALA A 71 -2.61 31.46 -12.90
N GLU A 72 -2.66 32.67 -12.35
CA GLU A 72 -2.46 33.91 -13.11
C GLU A 72 -1.00 34.08 -13.55
N ARG A 73 -0.06 33.52 -12.77
CA ARG A 73 1.38 33.54 -13.03
C ARG A 73 1.95 32.12 -13.01
N GLU A 74 2.98 31.86 -13.83
CA GLU A 74 3.64 30.55 -13.85
C GLU A 74 4.30 30.18 -12.51
N GLU A 75 4.71 31.19 -11.74
CA GLU A 75 5.27 31.03 -10.39
C GLU A 75 4.25 30.41 -9.41
N ASP A 76 2.95 30.65 -9.63
CA ASP A 76 1.90 30.19 -8.72
C ASP A 76 1.52 28.72 -8.94
N ILE A 77 1.86 28.15 -10.10
CA ILE A 77 1.61 26.74 -10.45
C ILE A 77 2.25 25.82 -9.41
N GLY A 78 3.44 26.17 -8.91
CA GLY A 78 4.14 25.43 -7.87
C GLY A 78 3.37 25.37 -6.55
N TYR A 79 2.75 26.47 -6.13
CA TYR A 79 1.92 26.51 -4.92
C TYR A 79 0.67 25.63 -5.06
N TYR A 80 -0.02 25.71 -6.19
CA TYR A 80 -1.20 24.89 -6.47
C TYR A 80 -0.87 23.39 -6.59
N ALA A 81 0.26 23.04 -7.21
CA ALA A 81 0.78 21.67 -7.22
C ALA A 81 1.06 21.19 -5.78
N GLY A 82 1.66 22.05 -4.94
CA GLY A 82 1.87 21.79 -3.52
C GLY A 82 0.58 21.47 -2.78
N TYR A 83 -0.52 22.21 -3.04
CA TYR A 83 -1.83 21.92 -2.44
C TYR A 83 -2.38 20.54 -2.83
N VAL A 84 -2.26 20.13 -4.09
CA VAL A 84 -2.71 18.79 -4.53
C VAL A 84 -1.88 17.68 -3.89
N GLY A 85 -0.56 17.85 -3.84
CA GLY A 85 0.34 16.88 -3.21
C GLY A 85 0.13 16.76 -1.70
N SER A 86 -0.03 17.91 -1.03
CA SER A 86 -0.27 17.97 0.42
C SER A 86 -1.64 17.43 0.81
N ALA A 87 -2.69 17.65 0.02
CA ALA A 87 -4.03 17.10 0.28
C ALA A 87 -4.01 15.57 0.43
N PHE A 88 -3.23 14.88 -0.41
CA PHE A 88 -3.04 13.43 -0.30
C PHE A 88 -2.33 13.04 1.01
N MET A 89 -1.21 13.69 1.32
CA MET A 89 -0.45 13.40 2.54
C MET A 89 -1.23 13.74 3.81
N PHE A 90 -2.03 14.81 3.78
CA PHE A 90 -2.90 15.23 4.86
C PHE A 90 -3.99 14.18 5.12
N GLY A 91 -4.69 13.72 4.09
CA GLY A 91 -5.67 12.63 4.21
C GLY A 91 -5.05 11.35 4.78
N ARG A 92 -3.84 10.99 4.34
CA ARG A 92 -3.09 9.85 4.89
C ARG A 92 -2.73 10.04 6.35
N ALA A 93 -2.26 11.23 6.74
CA ALA A 93 -1.88 11.50 8.12
C ALA A 93 -3.07 11.32 9.06
N LEU A 94 -4.23 11.89 8.72
CA LEU A 94 -5.46 11.82 9.54
C LEU A 94 -5.96 10.38 9.75
N THR A 95 -5.82 9.53 8.73
CA THR A 95 -6.43 8.19 8.73
C THR A 95 -5.45 7.06 8.99
N SER A 96 -4.14 7.34 9.00
CA SER A 96 -3.08 6.33 9.20
C SER A 96 -3.27 5.49 10.46
N VAL A 97 -3.55 6.13 11.59
CA VAL A 97 -3.78 5.46 12.89
C VAL A 97 -5.08 4.66 12.86
N LEU A 98 -6.15 5.23 12.28
CA LEU A 98 -7.45 4.58 12.17
C LEU A 98 -7.36 3.27 11.38
N TRP A 99 -6.68 3.30 10.22
CA TRP A 99 -6.48 2.10 9.40
C TRP A 99 -5.59 1.06 10.08
N GLY A 100 -4.61 1.47 10.90
CA GLY A 100 -3.86 0.57 11.77
C GLY A 100 -4.77 -0.15 12.77
N MET A 101 -5.59 0.59 13.50
CA MET A 101 -6.52 0.03 14.48
C MET A 101 -7.57 -0.89 13.82
N ILE A 102 -8.09 -0.50 12.65
CA ILE A 102 -9.05 -1.31 11.89
C ILE A 102 -8.38 -2.60 11.42
N ALA A 103 -7.13 -2.54 10.95
CA ALA A 103 -6.38 -3.71 10.50
C ALA A 103 -6.09 -4.69 11.64
N ASP A 104 -5.83 -4.18 12.84
CA ASP A 104 -5.61 -5.02 14.02
C ASP A 104 -6.92 -5.63 14.54
N ARG A 105 -8.06 -4.95 14.38
CA ARG A 105 -9.38 -5.42 14.85
C ARG A 105 -10.09 -6.37 13.89
N TYR A 106 -10.16 -6.00 12.61
CA TYR A 106 -10.90 -6.75 11.58
C TYR A 106 -9.99 -7.65 10.74
N GLY A 107 -8.69 -7.63 11.01
CA GLY A 107 -7.68 -8.30 10.22
C GLY A 107 -7.16 -7.44 9.07
N ARG A 108 -6.00 -7.82 8.56
CA ARG A 108 -5.25 -7.00 7.58
C ARG A 108 -5.79 -7.12 6.17
N LYS A 109 -6.36 -8.28 5.82
CA LYS A 109 -6.93 -8.55 4.49
C LYS A 109 -8.00 -7.53 4.07
N PRO A 110 -9.08 -7.27 4.83
CA PRO A 110 -10.12 -6.33 4.40
C PRO A 110 -9.56 -4.91 4.21
N VAL A 111 -8.59 -4.50 5.04
CA VAL A 111 -7.95 -3.18 4.92
C VAL A 111 -7.12 -3.06 3.65
N ILE A 112 -6.34 -4.09 3.30
CA ILE A 112 -5.57 -4.11 2.04
C ILE A 112 -6.50 -4.06 0.84
N ILE A 113 -7.54 -4.90 0.83
CA ILE A 113 -8.53 -4.96 -0.25
C ILE A 113 -9.20 -3.59 -0.43
N PHE A 114 -9.66 -2.98 0.65
CA PHE A 114 -10.29 -1.67 0.63
C PHE A 114 -9.33 -0.58 0.13
N GLY A 115 -8.07 -0.61 0.57
CA GLY A 115 -7.03 0.30 0.10
C GLY A 115 -6.77 0.17 -1.40
N THR A 116 -6.65 -1.06 -1.92
CA THR A 116 -6.41 -1.29 -3.36
C THR A 116 -7.61 -0.88 -4.21
N VAL A 117 -8.85 -1.14 -3.76
CA VAL A 117 -10.06 -0.67 -4.44
C VAL A 117 -10.12 0.85 -4.48
N SER A 118 -9.77 1.50 -3.36
CA SER A 118 -9.70 2.96 -3.28
C SER A 118 -8.68 3.53 -4.27
N VAL A 119 -7.52 2.88 -4.43
CA VAL A 119 -6.54 3.24 -5.47
C VAL A 119 -7.16 3.15 -6.86
N VAL A 120 -7.79 2.03 -7.23
CA VAL A 120 -8.40 1.86 -8.55
C VAL A 120 -9.43 2.96 -8.85
N ILE A 121 -10.34 3.24 -7.90
CA ILE A 121 -11.42 4.20 -8.10
C ILE A 121 -10.89 5.64 -8.12
N PHE A 122 -10.22 6.08 -7.06
CA PHE A 122 -9.85 7.49 -6.91
C PHE A 122 -8.67 7.89 -7.80
N ASN A 123 -7.76 6.97 -8.12
CA ASN A 123 -6.70 7.27 -9.08
C ASN A 123 -7.26 7.41 -10.50
N THR A 124 -8.25 6.59 -10.89
CA THR A 124 -8.95 6.75 -12.16
C THR A 124 -9.75 8.05 -12.21
N LEU A 125 -10.48 8.38 -11.14
CA LEU A 125 -11.23 9.64 -11.03
C LEU A 125 -10.30 10.86 -11.10
N PHE A 126 -9.11 10.79 -10.51
CA PHE A 126 -8.10 11.84 -10.61
C PHE A 126 -7.63 12.04 -12.05
N GLY A 127 -7.38 10.96 -12.81
CA GLY A 127 -7.03 11.04 -14.23
C GLY A 127 -8.13 11.63 -15.12
N LEU A 128 -9.39 11.54 -14.69
CA LEU A 128 -10.56 12.16 -15.34
C LEU A 128 -10.85 13.58 -14.84
N SER A 129 -10.07 14.10 -13.89
CA SER A 129 -10.37 15.41 -13.30
C SER A 129 -10.05 16.54 -14.27
N THR A 130 -11.02 17.44 -14.44
CA THR A 130 -10.92 18.64 -15.29
C THR A 130 -10.82 19.93 -14.49
N THR A 131 -11.00 19.85 -13.17
CA THR A 131 -10.99 21.01 -12.28
C THR A 131 -10.05 20.78 -11.11
N PHE A 132 -9.46 21.88 -10.63
CA PHE A 132 -8.54 21.87 -9.49
C PHE A 132 -9.16 21.30 -8.22
N TRP A 133 -10.40 21.68 -7.90
CA TRP A 133 -11.10 21.20 -6.71
C TRP A 133 -11.42 19.71 -6.76
N MET A 134 -11.73 19.18 -7.96
CA MET A 134 -11.91 17.75 -8.16
C MET A 134 -10.58 16.99 -7.97
N ALA A 135 -9.48 17.54 -8.47
CA ALA A 135 -8.14 16.99 -8.27
C ALA A 135 -7.74 16.94 -6.78
N ILE A 136 -7.97 18.02 -6.03
CA ILE A 136 -7.74 18.04 -4.57
C ILE A 136 -8.62 17.01 -3.87
N SER A 137 -9.92 16.99 -4.16
CA SER A 137 -10.89 16.14 -3.45
C SER A 137 -10.60 14.66 -3.68
N THR A 138 -10.35 14.26 -4.92
CA THR A 138 -9.99 12.87 -5.25
C THR A 138 -8.68 12.45 -4.59
N ARG A 139 -7.71 13.36 -4.45
CA ARG A 139 -6.44 13.07 -3.77
C ARG A 139 -6.53 13.02 -2.26
N PHE A 140 -7.32 13.90 -1.67
CA PHE A 140 -7.63 13.82 -0.24
C PHE A 140 -8.35 12.51 0.09
N LEU A 141 -9.35 12.13 -0.71
CA LEU A 141 -10.08 10.87 -0.54
C LEU A 141 -9.17 9.66 -0.75
N LEU A 142 -8.36 9.65 -1.81
CA LEU A 142 -7.39 8.59 -2.04
C LEU A 142 -6.44 8.45 -0.85
N GLY A 143 -5.91 9.56 -0.34
CA GLY A 143 -5.02 9.55 0.82
C GLY A 143 -5.72 9.05 2.08
N SER A 144 -6.95 9.51 2.34
CA SER A 144 -7.75 9.14 3.51
C SER A 144 -8.16 7.67 3.52
N LEU A 145 -8.29 7.05 2.36
CA LEU A 145 -8.75 5.67 2.22
C LEU A 145 -7.59 4.68 1.98
N CYS A 146 -6.37 5.18 1.76
CA CYS A 146 -5.17 4.38 1.44
C CYS A 146 -4.14 4.40 2.60
N GLY A 147 -4.53 3.88 3.76
CA GLY A 147 -3.69 3.80 4.97
C GLY A 147 -2.89 2.50 5.13
N ILE A 148 -2.47 1.84 4.05
CA ILE A 148 -2.01 0.43 4.11
C ILE A 148 -0.55 0.24 4.56
N LEU A 149 0.32 1.26 4.51
CA LEU A 149 1.75 1.10 4.84
C LEU A 149 2.01 0.56 6.25
N GLY A 150 1.25 1.03 7.25
CA GLY A 150 1.37 0.56 8.63
C GLY A 150 1.04 -0.93 8.77
N PRO A 151 -0.17 -1.35 8.36
CA PRO A 151 -0.57 -2.76 8.32
C PRO A 151 0.41 -3.67 7.57
N MET A 152 0.98 -3.20 6.45
CA MET A 152 1.94 -3.98 5.65
C MET A 152 3.28 -4.18 6.36
N ARG A 153 3.78 -3.16 7.07
CA ARG A 153 5.00 -3.27 7.91
C ARG A 153 4.80 -4.25 9.06
N ALA A 154 3.65 -4.17 9.72
CA ALA A 154 3.30 -5.10 10.76
C ALA A 154 3.13 -6.53 10.22
N TYR A 155 2.66 -6.69 8.99
CA TYR A 155 2.50 -8.01 8.37
C TYR A 155 3.84 -8.64 7.99
N ALA A 156 4.75 -7.84 7.42
CA ALA A 156 6.09 -8.31 7.12
C ALA A 156 6.84 -8.77 8.40
N SER A 157 6.69 -8.06 9.52
CA SER A 157 7.32 -8.45 10.79
C SER A 157 6.68 -9.67 11.43
N GLU A 158 5.38 -9.90 11.21
CA GLU A 158 4.65 -11.07 11.70
C GLU A 158 4.91 -12.33 10.90
N VAL A 159 5.10 -12.24 9.59
CA VAL A 159 5.37 -13.42 8.76
C VAL A 159 6.83 -13.88 8.92
N CYS A 160 7.75 -12.93 9.16
CA CYS A 160 9.15 -13.25 9.38
C CYS A 160 9.43 -13.78 10.80
N ARG A 161 10.42 -14.68 10.89
CA ARG A 161 11.10 -14.99 12.16
C ARG A 161 11.93 -13.78 12.60
N LYS A 162 12.24 -13.66 13.89
CA LYS A 162 13.01 -12.53 14.46
C LYS A 162 14.31 -12.26 13.68
N GLU A 163 15.00 -13.33 13.27
CA GLU A 163 16.21 -13.29 12.45
C GLU A 163 16.02 -12.59 11.09
N TYR A 164 14.85 -12.72 10.47
CA TYR A 164 14.53 -12.21 9.13
C TYR A 164 13.58 -10.99 9.13
N GLN A 165 13.27 -10.42 10.30
CA GLN A 165 12.42 -9.22 10.37
C GLN A 165 13.04 -8.03 9.66
N ALA A 166 14.36 -7.86 9.76
CA ALA A 166 15.10 -6.83 9.03
C ALA A 166 14.91 -6.98 7.52
N LEU A 167 14.97 -8.22 7.00
CA LEU A 167 14.74 -8.52 5.59
C LEU A 167 13.31 -8.14 5.15
N GLY A 168 12.30 -8.46 5.98
CA GLY A 168 10.91 -8.09 5.71
C GLY A 168 10.69 -6.58 5.61
N MET A 169 11.33 -5.81 6.50
CA MET A 169 11.29 -4.35 6.46
C MET A 169 12.05 -3.77 5.26
N SER A 170 13.20 -4.35 4.91
CA SER A 170 13.97 -3.95 3.73
C SER A 170 13.19 -4.14 2.43
N ILE A 171 12.40 -5.21 2.29
CA ILE A 171 11.58 -5.46 1.10
C ILE A 171 10.52 -4.36 0.90
N ILE A 172 9.92 -3.86 1.98
CA ILE A 172 8.98 -2.74 1.92
C ILE A 172 9.70 -1.48 1.43
N SER A 173 10.88 -1.17 1.99
CA SER A 173 11.68 -0.02 1.58
C SER A 173 12.14 -0.12 0.12
N THR A 174 12.54 -1.32 -0.33
CA THR A 174 12.92 -1.56 -1.73
C THR A 174 11.73 -1.39 -2.68
N SER A 175 10.55 -1.88 -2.31
CA SER A 175 9.32 -1.67 -3.10
C SER A 175 9.00 -0.18 -3.26
N TRP A 176 9.07 0.57 -2.16
CA TRP A 176 8.88 2.01 -2.18
C TRP A 176 9.92 2.72 -3.06
N GLY A 177 11.19 2.37 -2.93
CA GLY A 177 12.27 2.90 -3.76
C GLY A 177 12.07 2.63 -5.25
N ILE A 178 11.63 1.43 -5.62
CA ILE A 178 11.31 1.08 -7.00
C ILE A 178 10.10 1.88 -7.50
N GLY A 179 9.09 2.09 -6.66
CA GLY A 179 7.96 2.97 -6.96
C GLY A 179 8.38 4.41 -7.24
N LEU A 180 9.38 4.93 -6.51
CA LEU A 180 9.95 6.27 -6.74
C LEU A 180 10.74 6.38 -8.06
N VAL A 181 11.21 5.27 -8.63
CA VAL A 181 11.90 5.27 -9.93
C VAL A 181 10.89 5.07 -11.07
N ILE A 182 10.05 4.03 -10.96
CA ILE A 182 9.11 3.65 -12.03
C ILE A 182 7.97 4.67 -12.13
N GLY A 183 7.48 5.20 -11.02
CA GLY A 183 6.34 6.11 -11.04
C GLY A 183 6.60 7.38 -11.84
N PRO A 184 7.69 8.14 -11.57
CA PRO A 184 8.01 9.33 -12.35
C PRO A 184 8.26 9.03 -13.82
N ALA A 185 8.87 7.89 -14.14
CA ALA A 185 9.04 7.44 -15.52
C ALA A 185 7.67 7.25 -16.20
N LEU A 186 6.76 6.49 -15.58
CA LEU A 186 5.40 6.30 -16.11
C LEU A 186 4.65 7.62 -16.24
N GLY A 187 4.66 8.46 -15.19
CA GLY A 187 3.98 9.75 -15.18
C GLY A 187 4.51 10.71 -16.25
N GLY A 188 5.83 10.79 -16.42
CA GLY A 188 6.47 11.67 -17.38
C GLY A 188 6.35 11.19 -18.82
N PHE A 189 6.63 9.91 -19.10
CA PHE A 189 6.58 9.37 -20.47
C PHE A 189 5.16 9.31 -21.03
N LEU A 190 4.18 9.04 -20.17
CA LEU A 190 2.79 8.80 -20.59
C LEU A 190 1.88 10.01 -20.44
N ALA A 191 2.33 11.09 -19.78
CA ALA A 191 1.59 12.35 -19.79
C ALA A 191 1.55 12.95 -21.19
N GLN A 192 0.39 13.50 -21.55
CA GLN A 192 0.10 14.09 -22.85
C GLN A 192 0.38 13.13 -24.04
N PRO A 193 -0.27 11.95 -24.05
CA PRO A 193 -0.02 10.94 -25.08
C PRO A 193 -0.41 11.42 -26.50
N ALA A 194 -1.37 12.34 -26.60
CA ALA A 194 -1.80 12.94 -27.87
C ALA A 194 -0.72 13.87 -28.49
N GLU A 195 0.10 14.53 -27.66
CA GLU A 195 1.21 15.36 -28.13
C GLU A 195 2.47 14.52 -28.41
N LYS A 196 2.73 13.51 -27.57
CA LYS A 196 3.94 12.67 -27.70
C LYS A 196 3.84 11.56 -28.73
N PHE A 197 2.63 11.02 -28.96
CA PHE A 197 2.40 9.92 -29.89
C PHE A 197 1.26 10.25 -30.87
N PRO A 198 1.42 11.28 -31.73
CA PRO A 198 0.37 11.73 -32.65
C PRO A 198 -0.05 10.67 -33.67
N ASN A 199 0.80 9.67 -33.94
CA ASN A 199 0.49 8.55 -34.83
C ASN A 199 -0.40 7.47 -34.19
N ILE A 200 -0.50 7.43 -32.86
CA ILE A 200 -1.21 6.38 -32.10
C ILE A 200 -2.45 6.95 -31.40
N PHE A 201 -2.38 8.19 -30.88
CA PHE A 201 -3.47 8.85 -30.19
C PHE A 201 -3.91 10.10 -30.96
N SER A 202 -5.15 10.08 -31.47
CA SER A 202 -5.70 11.27 -32.12
C SER A 202 -6.12 12.33 -31.08
N PRO A 203 -6.01 13.63 -31.39
CA PRO A 203 -6.45 14.72 -30.50
C PRO A 203 -7.94 14.64 -30.14
N HIS A 204 -8.76 14.01 -30.98
CA HIS A 204 -10.19 13.81 -30.76
C HIS A 204 -10.53 12.58 -29.92
N SER A 205 -9.54 11.78 -29.52
CA SER A 205 -9.76 10.60 -28.68
C SER A 205 -9.94 10.98 -27.20
N LEU A 206 -10.42 10.04 -26.38
CA LEU A 206 -10.55 10.21 -24.93
C LEU A 206 -9.25 10.70 -24.25
N PHE A 207 -8.10 10.27 -24.76
CA PHE A 207 -6.78 10.66 -24.26
C PHE A 207 -6.31 12.06 -24.71
N GLY A 208 -6.93 12.63 -25.76
CA GLY A 208 -6.77 14.03 -26.12
C GLY A 208 -7.60 14.95 -25.24
N ARG A 209 -8.81 14.50 -24.83
CA ARG A 209 -9.65 15.23 -23.86
C ARG A 209 -9.14 15.13 -22.42
N PHE A 210 -8.53 14.00 -22.05
CA PHE A 210 -7.97 13.76 -20.72
C PHE A 210 -6.49 13.35 -20.83
N PRO A 211 -5.55 14.32 -20.96
CA PRO A 211 -4.13 14.04 -21.19
C PRO A 211 -3.42 13.31 -20.05
N TYR A 212 -4.00 13.31 -18.84
CA TYR A 212 -3.46 12.66 -17.64
C TYR A 212 -4.14 11.33 -17.30
N LEU A 213 -5.15 10.92 -18.08
CA LEU A 213 -5.88 9.67 -17.85
C LEU A 213 -5.00 8.45 -18.08
N LEU A 214 -4.14 8.46 -19.09
CA LEU A 214 -3.34 7.31 -19.49
C LEU A 214 -2.38 6.80 -18.40
N PRO A 215 -1.53 7.63 -17.76
CA PRO A 215 -0.70 7.17 -16.64
C PRO A 215 -1.55 6.67 -15.46
N CYS A 216 -2.65 7.37 -15.15
CA CYS A 216 -3.55 6.98 -14.06
C CYS A 216 -4.25 5.63 -14.34
N LEU A 217 -4.63 5.37 -15.58
CA LEU A 217 -5.32 4.16 -16.01
C LEU A 217 -4.39 2.95 -15.96
N LEU A 218 -3.12 3.08 -16.39
CA LEU A 218 -2.15 1.98 -16.26
C LEU A 218 -1.90 1.59 -14.80
N ILE A 219 -1.73 2.57 -13.91
CA ILE A 219 -1.57 2.31 -12.48
C ILE A 219 -2.83 1.66 -11.90
N SER A 220 -4.01 2.09 -12.35
CA SER A 220 -5.29 1.50 -11.92
C SER A 220 -5.48 0.07 -12.42
N ILE A 221 -5.05 -0.24 -13.65
CA ILE A 221 -5.04 -1.61 -14.19
C ILE A 221 -4.10 -2.50 -13.39
N PHE A 222 -2.88 -2.02 -13.11
CA PHE A 222 -1.93 -2.74 -12.25
C PHE A 222 -2.56 -3.00 -10.87
N SER A 223 -3.15 -1.98 -10.26
CA SER A 223 -3.83 -2.07 -8.97
C SER A 223 -5.01 -3.05 -9.00
N ALA A 224 -5.78 -3.08 -10.08
CA ALA A 224 -6.88 -4.04 -10.28
C ALA A 224 -6.36 -5.47 -10.39
N GLY A 225 -5.23 -5.68 -11.08
CA GLY A 225 -4.53 -6.97 -11.13
C GLY A 225 -4.10 -7.42 -9.74
N VAL A 226 -3.52 -6.51 -8.93
CA VAL A 226 -3.17 -6.79 -7.54
C VAL A 226 -4.41 -7.15 -6.73
N PHE A 227 -5.51 -6.41 -6.87
CA PHE A 227 -6.78 -6.71 -6.19
C PHE A 227 -7.28 -8.12 -6.54
N ILE A 228 -7.28 -8.51 -7.82
CA ILE A 228 -7.70 -9.86 -8.26
C ILE A 228 -6.80 -10.92 -7.61
N VAL A 229 -5.49 -10.72 -7.63
CA VAL A 229 -4.53 -11.63 -6.98
C VAL A 229 -4.79 -11.72 -5.46
N CYS A 230 -5.10 -10.60 -4.79
CA CYS A 230 -5.46 -10.58 -3.37
C CYS A 230 -6.76 -11.35 -3.06
N CYS A 231 -7.73 -11.30 -3.96
CA CYS A 231 -8.98 -12.05 -3.85
C CYS A 231 -8.74 -13.55 -4.06
N LEU A 232 -7.90 -13.92 -5.04
CA LEU A 232 -7.68 -15.30 -5.45
C LEU A 232 -6.76 -16.10 -4.51
N LEU A 233 -5.83 -15.46 -3.79
CA LEU A 233 -4.89 -16.17 -2.89
C LEU A 233 -5.56 -16.59 -1.57
N PRO A 234 -5.83 -17.90 -1.35
CA PRO A 234 -6.39 -18.41 -0.09
C PRO A 234 -5.29 -18.62 0.97
N GLY A 235 -4.04 -18.84 0.56
CA GLY A 235 -2.92 -19.15 1.46
C GLY A 235 -2.41 -17.95 2.27
N ALA A 236 -2.36 -16.75 1.68
CA ALA A 236 -2.06 -15.51 2.41
C ALA A 236 -3.19 -15.13 3.40
N MET A 237 -4.41 -15.59 3.11
CA MET A 237 -5.63 -15.39 3.90
C MET A 237 -5.52 -16.02 5.29
N ILE A 238 -4.87 -17.18 5.41
CA ILE A 238 -4.76 -17.91 6.67
C ILE A 238 -3.87 -17.17 7.67
N LEU A 239 -2.68 -16.69 7.26
CA LEU A 239 -1.84 -15.90 8.17
C LEU A 239 -2.44 -14.53 8.50
N MET A 240 -3.10 -13.88 7.54
CA MET A 240 -3.78 -12.60 7.76
C MET A 240 -4.99 -12.72 8.69
N HIS A 241 -5.65 -13.89 8.74
CA HIS A 241 -6.68 -14.18 9.73
C HIS A 241 -6.08 -14.59 11.08
N LEU A 242 -4.94 -15.28 11.12
CA LEU A 242 -4.33 -15.73 12.37
C LEU A 242 -3.74 -14.58 13.22
N GLY A 243 -3.47 -13.42 12.62
CA GLY A 243 -3.16 -12.17 13.34
C GLY A 243 -4.36 -11.59 14.11
N GLN A 244 -5.25 -12.41 14.66
CA GLN A 244 -6.29 -11.99 15.59
C GLN A 244 -5.72 -11.94 17.02
N PRO A 245 -5.54 -10.76 17.61
CA PRO A 245 -5.63 -10.64 19.06
C PRO A 245 -7.13 -10.64 19.41
N HIS A 246 -7.76 -11.82 19.44
CA HIS A 246 -8.95 -11.98 20.28
C HIS A 246 -8.46 -11.98 21.73
N LEU A 247 -8.04 -10.82 22.21
CA LEU A 247 -7.73 -10.63 23.61
C LEU A 247 -8.82 -9.74 24.22
N SER A 248 -9.78 -10.41 24.84
CA SER A 248 -10.42 -9.82 26.01
C SER A 248 -9.30 -9.48 27.02
N PRO A 249 -9.21 -8.25 27.54
CA PRO A 249 -8.13 -7.81 28.44
C PRO A 249 -8.02 -8.63 29.74
N THR A 250 -8.95 -9.55 29.99
CA THR A 250 -8.99 -10.41 31.18
C THR A 250 -8.00 -11.60 31.14
N LEU A 251 -7.50 -12.02 29.96
CA LEU A 251 -6.64 -13.21 29.85
C LEU A 251 -5.13 -12.94 29.90
N LEU A 252 -4.69 -11.70 29.62
CA LEU A 252 -3.27 -11.29 29.72
C LEU A 252 -2.75 -11.30 31.17
N ARG A 253 -3.64 -11.34 32.17
CA ARG A 253 -3.27 -11.45 33.60
C ARG A 253 -3.12 -12.87 34.13
N LYS A 254 -3.44 -13.90 33.32
CA LYS A 254 -3.35 -15.32 33.75
C LYS A 254 -2.24 -16.11 33.06
N ALA A 255 -1.48 -15.48 32.17
CA ALA A 255 -0.41 -16.12 31.41
C ALA A 255 1.00 -15.53 31.69
N CYS A 256 1.16 -14.82 32.80
CA CYS A 256 2.44 -14.46 33.38
C CYS A 256 2.48 -15.04 34.80
#